data_AF-A0AAU7W3M3-F1
#
_entry.id   AF-A0AAU7W3M3-F1
#
_cell.length_a   1.000
_cell.length_b   1.000
_cell.length_c   1.000
_cell.angle_alpha   90.00
_cell.angle_beta   90.00
_cell.angle_gamma   90.00
#
_symmetry.space_group_name_H-M   'P 1'
#
loop_
_entity.id
_entity.type
_entity.pdbx_description
1 polymer ?
#
loop_
_entity_poly.entity_id
_entity_poly.type
_entity_poly.pdbx_seq_one_letter_code
_entity_poly.pdbx_strand_id
1 'polypeptide(L)'
;MVTTEASAGVAEKVRQALREQERNITWLSRKTGIPYSTLWVHLTKRPENLTFATVVAIAEALALPVSHFAVTPAQPTRGRKAA
;
A
#
# COMPACT_ATOMS: atom_id res chain seq x y z
N MET A 1 6.86 0.38 -15.73
CA MET A 1 7.30 -0.65 -14.75
C MET A 1 7.18 -0.04 -13.38
N VAL A 2 6.27 -0.54 -12.53
CA VAL A 2 6.18 -0.09 -11.13
C VAL A 2 7.37 -0.72 -10.41
N THR A 3 8.28 0.12 -9.92
CA THR A 3 9.44 -0.32 -9.15
C THR A 3 8.97 -0.99 -7.86
N THR A 4 9.58 -2.12 -7.50
CA THR A 4 9.28 -2.92 -6.29
C THR A 4 9.20 -2.06 -5.02
N GLU A 5 9.98 -0.97 -4.95
CA GLU A 5 9.97 0.00 -3.86
C GLU A 5 8.64 0.75 -3.72
N ALA A 6 8.00 1.12 -4.83
CA ALA A 6 6.70 1.80 -4.79
C ALA A 6 5.62 0.89 -4.21
N SER A 7 5.59 -0.38 -4.63
CA SER A 7 4.62 -1.34 -4.10
C SER A 7 4.86 -1.66 -2.62
N ALA A 8 6.11 -1.72 -2.18
CA ALA A 8 6.45 -1.88 -0.77
C ALA A 8 5.98 -0.69 0.09
N GLY A 9 6.15 0.53 -0.41
CA GLY A 9 5.64 1.73 0.27
C GLY A 9 4.11 1.78 0.33
N VAL A 10 3.41 1.34 -0.74
CA VAL A 10 1.95 1.20 -0.73
C VAL A 10 1.51 0.19 0.33
N ALA A 11 2.16 -0.97 0.39
CA ALA A 11 1.85 -1.99 1.38
C ALA A 11 2.08 -1.51 2.82
N GLU A 12 3.13 -0.74 3.09
CA GLU A 12 3.36 -0.14 4.40
C GLU A 12 2.27 0.88 4.76
N LYS A 13 1.88 1.75 3.82
CA LYS A 13 0.79 2.71 4.05
C LYS A 13 -0.54 2.03 4.34
N VAL A 14 -0.84 0.92 3.68
CA VAL A 14 -2.03 0.11 3.99
C VAL A 14 -1.95 -0.45 5.42
N ARG A 15 -0.79 -1.00 5.82
CA ARG A 15 -0.58 -1.51 7.19
C ARG A 15 -0.68 -0.40 8.24
N GLN A 16 -0.19 0.79 7.93
CA GLN A 16 -0.32 1.96 8.79
C GLN A 16 -1.79 2.37 8.95
N ALA A 17 -2.53 2.53 7.84
CA ALA A 17 -3.94 2.88 7.89
C ALA A 17 -4.79 1.85 8.67
N LEU A 18 -4.46 0.56 8.57
CA LEU A 18 -5.08 -0.47 9.41
C LEU A 18 -4.82 -0.24 10.89
N ARG A 19 -3.57 0.07 11.29
CA ARG A 19 -3.23 0.37 12.69
C ARG A 19 -3.94 1.62 13.22
N GLU A 20 -3.97 2.69 12.42
CA GLU A 20 -4.61 3.96 12.79
C GLU A 20 -6.12 3.82 13.02
N GLN A 21 -6.77 2.92 12.29
CA GLN A 21 -8.20 2.63 12.46
C GLN A 21 -8.48 1.44 13.41
N GLU A 22 -7.47 0.95 14.12
CA GLU A 22 -7.57 -0.22 15.02
C GLU A 22 -8.13 -1.49 14.33
N ARG A 23 -7.81 -1.63 13.04
CA ARG A 23 -8.24 -2.73 12.16
C ARG A 23 -7.08 -3.68 11.88
N ASN A 24 -7.40 -4.88 11.40
CA ASN A 24 -6.40 -5.89 11.04
C ASN A 24 -6.67 -6.49 9.66
N ILE A 25 -5.74 -7.30 9.16
CA ILE A 25 -5.84 -7.92 7.83
C ILE A 25 -7.04 -8.87 7.75
N THR A 26 -7.43 -9.52 8.86
CA THR A 26 -8.64 -10.36 8.91
C THR A 26 -9.91 -9.55 8.67
N TRP A 27 -10.02 -8.38 9.28
CA TRP A 27 -11.12 -7.44 9.05
C TRP A 27 -11.12 -6.99 7.58
N LEU A 28 -9.96 -6.64 7.03
CA LEU A 28 -9.83 -6.20 5.64
C LEU A 28 -10.23 -7.30 4.65
N SER A 29 -9.84 -8.55 4.93
CA SER A 29 -10.22 -9.72 4.14
C SER A 29 -11.74 -9.89 4.09
N ARG A 30 -12.42 -9.78 5.23
CA ARG A 30 -13.89 -9.85 5.30
C ARG A 30 -14.56 -8.69 4.57
N LYS A 31 -13.97 -7.49 4.64
CA LYS A 31 -14.56 -6.29 4.04
C LYS A 31 -14.39 -6.23 2.52
N THR A 32 -13.25 -6.70 2.01
CA THR A 32 -12.90 -6.67 0.57
C THR A 32 -13.29 -7.96 -0.16
N GLY A 33 -13.56 -9.05 0.56
CA GLY A 33 -13.75 -10.38 -0.03
C GLY A 33 -12.44 -11.04 -0.49
N ILE A 34 -11.29 -10.36 -0.36
CA ILE A 34 -9.98 -10.92 -0.73
C ILE A 34 -9.53 -11.89 0.36
N PRO A 35 -9.05 -13.11 0.03
CA PRO A 35 -8.58 -14.06 1.03
C PRO A 35 -7.48 -13.48 1.93
N TYR A 36 -7.55 -13.78 3.22
CA TYR A 36 -6.55 -13.35 4.20
C TYR A 36 -5.13 -13.72 3.78
N SER A 37 -4.92 -14.94 3.29
CA SER A 37 -3.63 -15.43 2.81
C SER A 37 -3.08 -14.57 1.68
N THR A 38 -3.93 -14.20 0.72
CA THR A 38 -3.59 -13.30 -0.40
C THR A 38 -3.20 -11.92 0.10
N LEU A 39 -4.02 -11.30 0.95
CA LEU A 39 -3.72 -9.98 1.53
C LEU A 39 -2.43 -10.02 2.36
N TRP A 40 -2.23 -11.05 3.15
CA TRP A 40 -1.02 -11.19 3.96
C TRP A 40 0.21 -11.29 3.07
N VAL A 41 0.19 -12.14 2.03
CA VAL A 41 1.30 -12.24 1.07
C VAL A 41 1.56 -10.89 0.40
N HIS A 42 0.53 -10.21 -0.11
CA HIS A 42 0.70 -8.93 -0.80
C HIS A 42 1.17 -7.81 0.14
N LEU A 43 0.76 -7.81 1.41
CA LEU A 43 1.10 -6.71 2.33
C LEU A 43 2.41 -6.91 3.09
N THR A 44 2.91 -8.15 3.23
CA THR A 44 4.13 -8.44 4.01
C THR A 44 5.24 -9.17 3.25
N LYS A 45 4.92 -10.07 2.30
CA LYS A 45 5.94 -10.90 1.66
C LYS A 45 6.30 -10.49 0.24
N ARG A 46 5.29 -10.19 -0.57
CA ARG A 46 5.41 -9.91 -2.01
C ARG A 46 4.56 -8.70 -2.39
N PRO A 47 4.93 -7.48 -1.92
CA PRO A 47 4.22 -6.26 -2.28
C PRO A 47 4.21 -5.99 -3.78
N GLU A 48 5.17 -6.50 -4.55
CA GLU A 48 5.18 -6.44 -6.01
C GLU A 48 3.93 -7.06 -6.67
N ASN A 49 3.23 -7.99 -5.99
CA ASN A 49 2.00 -8.59 -6.48
C ASN A 49 0.75 -7.74 -6.21
N LEU A 50 0.90 -6.61 -5.52
CA LEU A 50 -0.19 -5.74 -5.13
C LEU A 50 -0.67 -4.95 -6.37
N THR A 51 -1.84 -5.33 -6.88
CA THR A 51 -2.41 -4.72 -8.08
C THR A 51 -3.16 -3.43 -7.75
N PHE A 52 -3.29 -2.53 -8.74
CA PHE A 52 -4.08 -1.31 -8.58
C PHE A 52 -5.53 -1.61 -8.15
N ALA A 53 -6.16 -2.63 -8.72
CA ALA A 53 -7.51 -3.06 -8.33
C ALA A 53 -7.58 -3.46 -6.84
N THR A 54 -6.53 -4.13 -6.33
CA THR A 54 -6.43 -4.47 -4.91
C THR A 54 -6.33 -3.21 -4.05
N VAL A 55 -5.51 -2.23 -4.45
CA VAL A 55 -5.38 -0.95 -3.73
C VAL A 55 -6.71 -0.22 -3.68
N VAL A 56 -7.45 -0.17 -4.80
CA VAL A 56 -8.77 0.47 -4.86
C VAL A 56 -9.75 -0.18 -3.90
N ALA A 57 -9.84 -1.52 -3.90
CA ALA A 57 -10.72 -2.25 -2.98
C ALA A 57 -10.36 -1.99 -1.50
N ILE A 58 -9.06 -1.91 -1.19
CA ILE A 58 -8.58 -1.58 0.17
C ILE A 58 -8.92 -0.15 0.55
N ALA A 59 -8.75 0.80 -0.37
CA ALA A 59 -9.05 2.21 -0.17
C ALA A 59 -10.55 2.42 0.11
N GLU A 60 -11.42 1.78 -0.68
CA GLU A 60 -12.86 1.77 -0.46
C GLU A 60 -13.23 1.14 0.88
N ALA A 61 -12.64 0.00 1.24
CA ALA A 61 -12.88 -0.66 2.52
C ALA A 61 -12.52 0.25 3.71
N LEU A 62 -11.39 0.97 3.62
CA LEU A 62 -10.90 1.87 4.66
C LEU A 62 -11.55 3.26 4.64
N ALA A 63 -12.43 3.54 3.68
CA ALA A 63 -13.01 4.86 3.42
C ALA A 63 -11.92 5.95 3.26
N LEU A 64 -10.82 5.61 2.59
CA LEU A 64 -9.69 6.51 2.33
C LEU A 64 -9.54 6.70 0.81
N PRO A 65 -9.12 7.87 0.33
CA PRO A 65 -8.83 8.07 -1.08
C PRO A 65 -7.59 7.27 -1.49
N VAL A 66 -7.56 6.76 -2.73
CA VAL A 66 -6.40 5.98 -3.25
C VAL A 66 -5.09 6.78 -3.18
N SER A 67 -5.17 8.11 -3.31
CA SER A 67 -4.02 9.03 -3.16
C SER A 67 -3.38 8.98 -1.77
N HIS A 68 -4.11 8.56 -0.73
CA HIS A 68 -3.55 8.34 0.59
C HIS A 68 -2.40 7.31 0.56
N PHE A 69 -2.53 6.28 -0.28
CA PHE A 69 -1.53 5.22 -0.45
C PHE A 69 -0.45 5.53 -1.48
N ALA A 70 -0.54 6.67 -2.19
CA ALA A 70 0.48 7.05 -3.16
C ALA A 70 1.83 7.25 -2.47
N VAL A 71 2.87 6.61 -3.00
CA VAL A 71 4.25 6.78 -2.54
C VAL A 71 4.90 7.74 -3.52
N THR A 72 5.23 8.94 -3.06
CA THR A 72 6.08 9.83 -3.84
C THR A 72 7.48 9.20 -3.83
N PRO A 73 8.05 8.79 -4.98
CA PRO A 73 9.44 8.38 -5.00
C PRO A 73 10.26 9.58 -4.49
N ALA A 74 11.09 9.35 -3.48
CA ALA A 74 12.01 10.36 -2.99
C ALA A 74 12.80 10.85 -4.20
N GLN A 75 12.52 12.09 -4.61
CA GLN A 75 13.15 12.71 -5.76
C GLN A 75 14.66 12.68 -5.49
N PRO A 76 15.49 12.04 -6.33
CA PRO A 76 16.93 12.07 -6.13
C PRO A 76 17.31 13.55 -6.11
N THR A 77 17.93 13.99 -5.03
CA THR A 77 18.48 15.32 -4.86
C THR A 77 19.48 15.57 -6.00
N ARG A 78 18.96 16.05 -7.13
CA ARG A 78 19.76 16.45 -8.29
C ARG A 78 20.68 17.55 -7.79
N GLY A 79 21.98 17.26 -7.83
CA GLY A 79 22.99 17.90 -7.01
C GLY A 79 22.94 19.42 -7.03
N ARG A 80 23.06 20.00 -5.83
CA ARG A 80 23.51 21.37 -5.69
C ARG A 80 25.04 21.36 -5.80
N LYS A 81 25.56 21.28 -7.02
CA LYS A 81 26.89 21.82 -7.33
C LYS A 81 26.70 23.32 -7.54
N ALA A 82 27.09 24.12 -6.55
CA ALA A 82 27.28 25.56 -6.63
C ALA A 82 28.12 25.92 -5.40
N ALA A 83 29.23 26.63 -5.47
CA ALA A 83 30.07 27.12 -6.56
C ALA A 83 31.45 27.33 -5.94
#